data_AF-A0A6I7NEJ2-F1
#
_entry.id   AF-A0A6I7NEJ2-F1
#
_cell.length_a   1.000
_cell.length_b   1.000
_cell.length_c   1.000
_cell.angle_alpha   90.00
_cell.angle_beta   90.00
_cell.angle_gamma   90.00
#
_symmetry.space_group_name_H-M   'P 1'
#
loop_
_entity.id
_entity.type
_entity.pdbx_description
1 polymer ?
#
loop_
_entity_poly.entity_id
_entity_poly.type
_entity_poly.pdbx_seq_one_letter_code
_entity_poly.pdbx_strand_id
1 'polypeptide(L)'
;MANIQLDDLPEVIFADVQRALAEDVGSGDITAALIPAERQASATIITRETAVFCGRAWADEVLKQVDPALQAQWQVADRDSLVPNQVLCTIKGPARSLLTAERCILNFLQTLSATATSSRHFADLVAGTQVRLLDTRKTLPGLRMAQKYAVTCG
;
A
#
# COMPACT_ATOMS: atom_id res chain seq x y z
N MET A 1 5.51 -11.59 -21.16
CA MET A 1 6.05 -10.45 -20.38
C MET A 1 6.55 -11.01 -19.07
N ALA A 2 7.73 -10.60 -18.62
CA ALA A 2 8.24 -11.02 -17.32
C ALA A 2 7.37 -10.42 -16.21
N ASN A 3 7.15 -11.19 -15.15
CA ASN A 3 6.49 -10.72 -13.94
C ASN A 3 7.34 -9.58 -13.34
N ILE A 4 6.72 -8.42 -13.08
CA ILE A 4 7.42 -7.30 -12.45
C ILE A 4 7.86 -7.71 -11.04
N GLN A 5 9.14 -7.48 -10.72
CA GLN A 5 9.68 -7.68 -9.38
C GLN A 5 9.74 -6.35 -8.64
N LEU A 6 9.60 -6.39 -7.31
CA LEU A 6 9.71 -5.18 -6.48
C LEU A 6 11.12 -4.56 -6.55
N ASP A 7 12.15 -5.39 -6.71
CA ASP A 7 13.55 -4.95 -6.78
C ASP A 7 13.81 -4.01 -7.97
N ASP A 8 12.93 -4.03 -8.97
CA ASP A 8 13.01 -3.16 -10.16
C ASP A 8 12.28 -1.82 -9.97
N LEU A 9 11.60 -1.59 -8.84
CA LEU A 9 10.73 -0.43 -8.63
C LEU A 9 11.16 0.61 -7.56
N PRO A 10 12.37 0.63 -6.99
CA PRO A 10 12.66 1.51 -5.84
C PRO A 10 12.46 2.99 -6.17
N GLU A 11 12.91 3.46 -7.33
CA GLU A 11 12.73 4.86 -7.76
C GLU A 11 11.26 5.20 -8.01
N VAL A 12 10.48 4.25 -8.55
CA VAL A 12 9.06 4.45 -8.82
C VAL A 12 8.27 4.55 -7.51
N ILE A 13 8.53 3.65 -6.57
CA ILE A 13 7.90 3.65 -5.25
C ILE A 13 8.20 4.96 -4.53
N PHE A 14 9.47 5.38 -4.51
CA PHE A 14 9.88 6.65 -3.92
C PHE A 14 9.11 7.84 -4.54
N ALA A 15 9.08 7.93 -5.87
CA ALA A 15 8.42 9.04 -6.58
C ALA A 15 6.90 9.05 -6.41
N ASP A 16 6.26 7.88 -6.41
CA ASP A 16 4.82 7.75 -6.17
C ASP A 16 4.45 8.26 -4.78
N VAL A 17 5.20 7.83 -3.76
CA VAL A 17 4.99 8.24 -2.37
C VAL A 17 5.28 9.73 -2.17
N GLN A 18 6.39 10.22 -2.73
CA GLN A 18 6.75 11.64 -2.63
C GLN A 18 5.64 12.53 -3.20
N ARG A 19 5.10 12.18 -4.37
CA ARG A 19 3.99 12.92 -4.99
C ARG A 19 2.72 12.86 -4.12
N ALA A 20 2.38 11.69 -3.59
CA ALA A 20 1.18 11.52 -2.77
C ALA A 20 1.28 12.30 -1.45
N LEU A 21 2.44 12.31 -0.79
CA LEU A 21 2.67 13.09 0.42
C LEU A 21 2.68 14.59 0.16
N ALA A 22 3.24 15.04 -0.97
CA ALA A 22 3.23 16.45 -1.35
C ALA A 22 1.79 16.97 -1.59
N GLU A 23 0.92 16.14 -2.15
CA GLU A 23 -0.50 16.47 -2.36
C GLU A 23 -1.28 16.54 -1.04
N ASP A 24 -1.08 15.56 -0.15
CA ASP A 24 -1.88 15.40 1.08
C ASP A 24 -1.39 16.31 2.23
N VAL A 25 -0.08 16.37 2.46
CA VAL A 25 0.51 17.08 3.61
C VAL A 25 0.92 18.50 3.24
N GLY A 26 1.45 18.71 2.04
CA GLY A 26 1.88 20.03 1.56
C GLY A 26 2.79 20.77 2.56
N SER A 27 2.31 21.90 3.09
CA SER A 27 3.05 22.71 4.08
C SER A 27 3.05 22.15 5.50
N GLY A 28 2.29 21.09 5.78
CA GLY A 28 2.23 20.43 7.07
C GLY A 28 0.81 20.09 7.54
N ASP A 29 0.72 19.11 8.44
CA ASP A 29 -0.53 18.68 9.07
C ASP A 29 -0.85 19.52 10.32
N ILE A 30 -1.68 20.54 10.13
CA ILE A 30 -2.09 21.46 11.20
C ILE A 30 -2.91 20.78 12.31
N THR A 31 -3.58 19.67 12.00
CA THR A 31 -4.45 18.99 12.96
C THR A 31 -3.61 18.08 13.85
N ALA A 32 -2.64 17.37 13.29
CA ALA A 32 -1.66 16.62 14.07
C ALA A 32 -0.85 17.51 15.01
N ALA A 33 -0.62 18.78 14.67
CA ALA A 33 0.08 19.73 15.53
C ALA A 33 -0.61 19.99 16.88
N LEU A 34 -1.91 19.68 17.01
CA LEU A 34 -2.66 19.78 18.27
C LEU A 34 -2.32 18.65 19.27
N ILE A 35 -1.68 17.57 18.82
CA ILE A 35 -1.24 16.46 19.67
C ILE A 35 0.11 16.82 20.31
N PRO A 36 0.41 16.49 21.57
CA PRO A 36 1.74 16.72 22.15
C PRO A 36 2.86 16.03 21.34
N ALA A 37 4.00 16.70 21.16
CA ALA A 37 5.07 16.24 20.26
C ALA A 37 5.75 14.95 20.76
N GLU A 38 5.82 14.79 22.07
CA GLU A 38 6.38 13.65 22.78
C GLU A 38 5.46 12.42 22.82
N ARG A 39 4.18 12.59 22.43
CA ARG A 39 3.19 11.52 22.54
C ARG A 39 3.52 10.39 21.57
N GLN A 40 3.69 9.20 22.11
CA GLN A 40 3.80 7.95 21.35
C GLN A 40 2.41 7.33 21.15
N ALA A 41 2.22 6.65 20.03
CA ALA A 41 1.00 5.93 19.71
C ALA A 41 1.30 4.56 19.07
N SER A 42 0.27 3.72 19.06
CA SER A 42 0.24 2.47 18.32
C SER A 42 -1.07 2.42 17.55
N ALA A 43 -1.01 2.09 16.26
CA ALA A 43 -2.19 1.90 15.41
C ALA A 43 -2.15 0.55 14.72
N THR A 44 -3.33 0.07 14.32
CA THR A 44 -3.50 -1.22 13.67
C THR A 44 -4.29 -1.03 12.38
N ILE A 45 -3.73 -1.51 11.27
CA ILE A 45 -4.41 -1.56 9.98
C ILE A 45 -5.14 -2.90 9.89
N ILE A 46 -6.43 -2.85 9.54
CA ILE A 46 -7.28 -4.03 9.31
C ILE A 46 -7.89 -3.96 7.92
N THR A 47 -8.26 -5.11 7.36
CA THR A 47 -9.21 -5.15 6.23
C THR A 47 -10.65 -5.29 6.74
N ARG A 48 -11.62 -4.84 5.96
CA ARG A 48 -13.06 -5.06 6.24
C ARG A 48 -13.72 -6.03 5.27
N GLU A 49 -12.98 -6.50 4.26
CA GLU A 49 -13.49 -7.37 3.19
C GLU A 49 -12.46 -8.45 2.84
N THR A 50 -12.92 -9.48 2.12
CA THR A 50 -12.03 -10.44 1.48
C THR A 50 -11.30 -9.76 0.32
N ALA A 51 -9.98 -9.89 0.28
CA ALA A 51 -9.14 -9.24 -0.72
C ALA A 51 -7.83 -10.01 -0.91
N VAL A 52 -7.04 -9.63 -1.91
CA VAL A 52 -5.62 -9.98 -2.02
C VAL A 52 -4.80 -8.78 -1.59
N PHE A 53 -3.91 -8.98 -0.61
CA PHE A 53 -3.06 -7.90 -0.10
C PHE A 53 -2.00 -7.50 -1.12
N CYS A 54 -1.84 -6.20 -1.33
CA CYS A 54 -0.78 -5.65 -2.17
C CYS A 54 -0.45 -4.21 -1.76
N GLY A 55 0.83 -3.86 -1.81
CA GLY A 55 1.30 -2.48 -1.65
C GLY A 55 2.15 -2.24 -0.41
N ARG A 56 2.65 -3.28 0.25
CA ARG A 56 3.52 -3.14 1.43
C ARG A 56 4.69 -2.19 1.17
N ALA A 57 5.37 -2.32 0.03
CA ALA A 57 6.53 -1.50 -0.28
C ALA A 57 6.22 0.00 -0.34
N TRP A 58 5.03 0.38 -0.85
CA TRP A 58 4.57 1.78 -0.85
C TRP A 58 4.23 2.25 0.57
N ALA A 59 3.57 1.42 1.38
CA ALA A 59 3.28 1.75 2.77
C ALA A 59 4.56 1.92 3.61
N ASP A 60 5.53 1.02 3.45
CA ASP A 60 6.83 1.11 4.12
C ASP A 60 7.60 2.37 3.69
N GLU A 61 7.49 2.77 2.43
CA GLU A 61 8.11 4.00 1.93
C GLU A 61 7.42 5.27 2.46
N VAL A 62 6.09 5.28 2.59
CA VAL A 62 5.36 6.39 3.26
C VAL A 62 5.89 6.59 4.67
N LEU A 63 6.03 5.51 5.44
CA LEU A 63 6.55 5.59 6.81
C LEU A 63 7.95 6.21 6.85
N LYS A 64 8.85 5.75 5.98
CA LYS A 64 10.22 6.27 5.89
C LYS A 64 10.27 7.77 5.54
N GLN A 65 9.46 8.20 4.57
CA GLN A 65 9.46 9.60 4.12
C GLN A 65 8.79 10.53 5.13
N VAL A 66 7.77 10.07 5.85
CA VAL A 66 7.10 10.86 6.91
C VAL A 66 7.97 10.94 8.16
N ASP A 67 8.42 9.80 8.69
CA ASP A 67 9.22 9.75 9.91
C ASP A 67 9.92 8.38 10.07
N PRO A 68 11.26 8.30 9.93
CA PRO A 68 12.03 7.07 10.12
C PRO A 68 11.89 6.42 11.50
N ALA A 69 11.36 7.12 12.52
CA ALA A 69 11.09 6.56 13.84
C ALA A 69 9.84 5.67 13.87
N LEU A 70 8.97 5.73 12.85
CA LEU A 70 7.81 4.86 12.75
C LEU A 70 8.23 3.42 12.41
N GLN A 71 7.71 2.46 13.18
CA GLN A 71 8.03 1.05 13.04
C GLN A 71 6.77 0.25 12.70
N ALA A 72 6.75 -0.39 11.53
CA ALA A 72 5.69 -1.29 11.11
C ALA A 72 6.01 -2.75 11.40
N GLN A 73 5.01 -3.48 11.89
CA GLN A 73 5.03 -4.92 12.11
C GLN A 73 3.92 -5.55 11.26
N TRP A 74 4.31 -6.03 10.08
CA TRP A 74 3.41 -6.69 9.13
C TRP A 74 3.11 -8.13 9.53
N GLN A 75 1.85 -8.51 9.40
CA GLN A 75 1.35 -9.89 9.60
C GLN A 75 0.98 -10.57 8.28
N VAL A 76 1.12 -9.84 7.18
CA VAL A 76 0.81 -10.28 5.81
C VAL A 76 1.92 -9.87 4.86
N ALA A 77 2.04 -10.60 3.76
CA ALA A 77 2.90 -10.29 2.62
C ALA A 77 2.05 -10.04 1.38
N ASP A 78 2.57 -9.25 0.45
CA ASP A 78 1.90 -9.04 -0.84
C ASP A 78 1.61 -10.42 -1.48
N ARG A 79 0.41 -10.57 -2.07
CA ARG A 79 -0.21 -11.82 -2.59
C ARG A 79 -1.02 -12.64 -1.58
N ASP A 80 -0.94 -12.35 -0.30
CA ASP A 80 -1.74 -13.07 0.70
C ASP A 80 -3.23 -12.82 0.49
N SER A 81 -4.03 -13.87 0.67
CA SER A 81 -5.49 -13.75 0.74
C SER A 81 -5.90 -13.25 2.12
N LEU A 82 -6.78 -12.25 2.13
CA LEU A 82 -7.26 -11.59 3.32
C LEU A 82 -8.70 -11.98 3.64
N VAL A 83 -9.04 -11.97 4.93
CA VAL A 83 -10.42 -12.16 5.42
C VAL A 83 -10.89 -10.94 6.21
N PRO A 84 -12.21 -10.65 6.26
CA PRO A 84 -12.73 -9.50 6.99
C PRO A 84 -12.26 -9.43 8.44
N ASN A 85 -11.94 -8.22 8.91
CA ASN A 85 -11.41 -7.91 10.24
C ASN A 85 -10.02 -8.51 10.56
N GLN A 86 -9.33 -9.08 9.57
CA GLN A 86 -7.94 -9.50 9.74
C GLN A 86 -7.04 -8.29 9.97
N VAL A 87 -6.14 -8.42 10.94
CA VAL A 87 -5.06 -7.46 11.18
C VAL A 87 -3.97 -7.64 10.12
N LEU A 88 -3.60 -6.54 9.46
CA LEU A 88 -2.58 -6.53 8.41
C LEU A 88 -1.23 -6.05 8.96
N CYS A 89 -1.26 -4.99 9.76
CA CYS A 89 -0.07 -4.32 10.27
C CYS A 89 -0.34 -3.62 11.59
N THR A 90 0.66 -3.60 12.48
CA THR A 90 0.69 -2.69 13.63
C THR A 90 1.84 -1.72 13.48
N ILE A 91 1.57 -0.42 13.62
CA ILE A 91 2.56 0.66 13.48
C ILE A 91 2.71 1.37 14.83
N LYS A 92 3.95 1.61 15.25
CA LYS A 92 4.28 2.32 16.50
C LYS A 92 5.24 3.47 16.25
N GLY A 93 5.08 4.56 17.00
CA GLY A 93 5.99 5.71 16.98
C GLY A 93 5.30 7.02 17.36
N PRO A 94 5.86 8.18 16.97
CA PRO A 94 5.28 9.48 17.29
C PRO A 94 3.85 9.63 16.77
N ALA A 95 2.94 10.05 17.63
CA ALA A 95 1.50 10.11 17.33
C ALA A 95 1.18 11.06 16.18
N ARG A 96 1.90 12.19 16.08
CA ARG A 96 1.75 13.15 14.97
C ARG A 96 2.07 12.50 13.64
N SER A 97 3.26 11.92 13.53
CA SER A 97 3.76 11.25 12.33
C SER A 97 2.85 10.10 11.90
N LEU A 98 2.34 9.33 12.87
CA LEU A 98 1.41 8.24 12.60
C LEU A 98 0.10 8.73 11.97
N LEU A 99 -0.49 9.80 12.51
CA LEU A 99 -1.72 10.38 11.98
C LEU A 99 -1.51 10.98 10.58
N THR A 100 -0.40 11.67 10.37
CA THR A 100 -0.05 12.24 9.07
C THR A 100 0.19 11.16 8.00
N ALA A 101 0.80 10.02 8.35
CA ALA A 101 1.06 8.93 7.42
C ALA A 101 -0.19 8.11 7.06
N GLU A 102 -1.20 8.07 7.94
CA GLU A 102 -2.34 7.14 7.87
C GLU A 102 -3.04 7.15 6.51
N ARG A 103 -3.46 8.33 6.05
CA ARG A 103 -4.30 8.44 4.85
C ARG A 103 -3.55 8.00 3.60
N CYS A 104 -2.30 8.42 3.47
CA CYS A 104 -1.45 8.05 2.34
C CYS A 104 -1.21 6.53 2.30
N ILE A 105 -0.89 5.90 3.44
CA ILE A 105 -0.73 4.43 3.53
C ILE A 105 -2.00 3.71 3.08
N LEU A 106 -3.15 4.08 3.65
CA LEU A 106 -4.42 3.42 3.35
C LEU A 106 -4.80 3.59 1.87
N ASN A 107 -4.54 4.76 1.28
CA ASN A 107 -4.82 5.03 -0.13
C ASN A 107 -4.00 4.15 -1.08
N PHE A 108 -2.71 3.89 -0.78
CA PHE A 108 -1.92 2.94 -1.56
C PHE A 108 -2.42 1.52 -1.38
N LEU A 109 -2.56 1.06 -0.14
CA LEU A 109 -2.96 -0.32 0.16
C LEU A 109 -4.33 -0.66 -0.45
N GLN A 110 -5.33 0.22 -0.29
CA GLN A 110 -6.68 -0.04 -0.83
C GLN A 110 -6.67 -0.10 -2.37
N THR A 111 -5.92 0.79 -3.03
CA THR A 111 -5.88 0.89 -4.50
C THR A 111 -5.19 -0.33 -5.12
N LEU A 112 -4.03 -0.70 -4.57
CA LEU A 112 -3.23 -1.81 -5.07
C LEU A 112 -3.86 -3.15 -4.71
N SER A 113 -4.39 -3.30 -3.49
CA SER A 113 -5.12 -4.51 -3.10
C SER A 113 -6.40 -4.71 -3.92
N ALA A 114 -7.14 -3.65 -4.27
CA ALA A 114 -8.30 -3.75 -5.16
C ALA A 114 -7.92 -4.23 -6.58
N THR A 115 -6.80 -3.73 -7.11
CA THR A 115 -6.27 -4.17 -8.41
C THR A 115 -5.87 -5.65 -8.35
N ALA A 116 -5.11 -6.06 -7.33
CA ALA A 116 -4.70 -7.45 -7.14
C ALA A 116 -5.90 -8.39 -6.92
N THR A 117 -6.90 -7.98 -6.12
CA THR A 117 -8.11 -8.76 -5.88
C THR A 117 -8.89 -9.00 -7.18
N SER A 118 -9.02 -7.97 -8.00
CA SER A 118 -9.70 -8.08 -9.30
C SER A 118 -8.93 -8.99 -10.26
N SER A 119 -7.60 -8.88 -10.31
CA SER A 119 -6.74 -9.75 -11.12
C SER A 119 -6.85 -11.21 -10.70
N ARG A 120 -6.77 -11.48 -9.39
CA ARG A 120 -6.93 -12.83 -8.83
C ARG A 120 -8.27 -13.44 -9.19
N HIS A 121 -9.36 -12.68 -9.07
CA HIS A 121 -10.69 -13.15 -9.45
C HIS A 121 -10.73 -13.69 -10.88
N PHE A 122 -10.19 -12.95 -11.86
CA PHE A 122 -10.15 -13.41 -13.24
C PHE A 122 -9.15 -14.55 -13.49
N ALA A 123 -8.03 -14.56 -12.79
CA ALA A 123 -7.05 -15.65 -12.86
C ALA A 123 -7.66 -16.97 -12.35
N ASP A 124 -8.41 -16.92 -11.24
CA ASP A 124 -9.09 -18.09 -10.66
C ASP A 124 -10.14 -18.68 -11.61
N LEU A 125 -10.85 -17.86 -12.39
CA LEU A 125 -11.81 -18.32 -13.40
C LEU A 125 -11.18 -19.17 -14.51
N VAL A 126 -9.86 -19.03 -14.75
CA VAL A 126 -9.13 -19.73 -15.83
C VAL A 126 -8.05 -20.67 -15.32
N ALA A 127 -7.94 -20.89 -14.00
CA ALA A 127 -6.86 -21.66 -13.36
C ALA A 127 -6.71 -23.10 -13.88
N GLY A 128 -7.79 -23.70 -14.40
CA GLY A 128 -7.78 -25.04 -15.00
C GLY A 128 -7.42 -25.08 -16.49
N THR A 129 -6.98 -23.96 -17.08
CA THR A 129 -6.74 -23.83 -18.53
C THR A 129 -5.29 -23.42 -18.82
N GLN A 130 -4.93 -23.36 -20.10
CA GLN A 130 -3.63 -22.81 -20.55
C GLN A 130 -3.67 -21.28 -20.74
N VAL A 131 -4.82 -20.63 -20.49
CA VAL A 131 -4.99 -19.20 -20.67
C VAL A 131 -4.19 -18.44 -19.62
N ARG A 132 -3.52 -17.37 -20.05
CA ARG A 132 -2.84 -16.43 -19.17
C ARG A 132 -3.53 -15.07 -19.23
N LEU A 133 -3.78 -14.50 -18.06
CA LEU A 133 -4.24 -13.13 -17.96
C LEU A 133 -3.12 -12.15 -18.34
N LEU A 134 -3.47 -11.11 -19.08
CA LEU A 134 -2.57 -10.00 -19.42
C LEU A 134 -3.26 -8.68 -19.08
N ASP A 135 -2.48 -7.74 -18.56
CA ASP A 135 -2.92 -6.36 -18.37
C ASP A 135 -2.76 -5.53 -19.66
N THR A 136 -3.01 -4.22 -19.55
CA THR A 136 -2.85 -3.29 -20.67
C THR A 136 -2.15 -2.01 -20.23
N ARG A 137 -2.08 -1.01 -21.12
CA ARG A 137 -1.62 0.35 -20.80
C ARG A 137 -2.72 1.26 -20.23
N LYS A 138 -3.96 0.74 -20.10
CA LYS A 138 -5.12 1.45 -19.53
C LYS A 138 -5.04 1.41 -18.00
N THR A 139 -4.11 2.20 -17.47
CA THR A 139 -3.81 2.30 -16.05
C THR A 139 -4.19 3.67 -15.51
N LEU A 140 -4.33 3.79 -14.19
CA LEU A 140 -4.42 5.07 -13.52
C LEU A 140 -3.18 5.92 -13.85
N PRO A 141 -3.33 7.21 -14.18
CA PRO A 141 -2.21 8.11 -14.38
C PRO A 141 -1.27 8.12 -13.16
N GLY A 142 0.04 8.14 -13.40
CA GLY A 142 1.04 8.11 -12.32
C GLY A 142 1.30 6.73 -11.71
N LEU A 143 0.34 5.81 -11.72
CA LEU A 143 0.44 4.52 -11.00
C LEU A 143 0.61 3.30 -11.92
N ARG A 144 1.12 3.48 -13.14
CA ARG A 144 1.24 2.39 -14.12
C ARG A 144 2.00 1.19 -13.56
N MET A 145 3.22 1.40 -13.07
CA MET A 145 4.05 0.28 -12.59
C MET A 145 3.47 -0.35 -11.32
N ALA A 146 2.93 0.47 -10.42
CA ALA A 146 2.25 -0.02 -9.22
C ALA A 146 1.05 -0.92 -9.57
N GLN A 147 0.23 -0.53 -10.55
CA GLN A 147 -0.89 -1.37 -10.99
C GLN A 147 -0.41 -2.63 -11.71
N LYS A 148 0.64 -2.58 -12.53
CA LYS A 148 1.19 -3.78 -13.16
C LYS A 148 1.79 -4.76 -12.13
N TYR A 149 2.41 -4.23 -11.08
CA TYR A 149 2.86 -5.03 -9.95
C TYR A 149 1.66 -5.66 -9.23
N ALA A 150 0.60 -4.90 -8.95
CA ALA A 150 -0.61 -5.43 -8.33
C ALA A 150 -1.29 -6.52 -9.17
N VAL A 151 -1.33 -6.38 -10.51
CA VAL A 151 -1.80 -7.46 -11.40
C VAL A 151 -0.92 -8.71 -11.28
N THR A 152 0.38 -8.56 -11.08
CA THR A 152 1.30 -9.70 -10.87
C THR A 152 1.07 -10.37 -9.50
N CYS A 153 0.54 -9.62 -8.52
CA CYS A 153 0.23 -10.15 -7.21
C CYS A 153 -1.11 -10.89 -7.13
N GLY A 154 -2.07 -10.50 -7.96
CA GLY A 154 -3.38 -11.15 -8.08
C GLY A 154 -3.32 -12.40 -8.93
#